data_AF-A0A1F9LB69-F1
#
_entry.id   AF-A0A1F9LB69-F1
#
_cell.length_a   1.000
_cell.length_b   1.000
_cell.length_c   1.000
_cell.angle_alpha   90.00
_cell.angle_beta   90.00
_cell.angle_gamma   90.00
#
_symmetry.space_group_name_H-M   'P 1'
#
loop_
_entity.id
_entity.type
_entity.pdbx_description
1 polymer ?
#
loop_
_entity_poly.entity_id
_entity_poly.type
_entity_poly.pdbx_seq_one_letter_code
_entity_poly.pdbx_strand_id
1 'polypeptide(L)'
;MKEIFPVMFGVLFCSVFVWFFLCYRLFKILETRHPEKYESMGKPSLIMNNSLSTNITFMKFLFKREWRELGDPGLASLSKSMLVFFAIYTVGFFTLFFSVPLGYAP
;
A
#
# COMPACT_ATOMS: atom_id res chain seq x y z
N MET A 1 -6.23 7.37 25.57
CA MET A 1 -6.68 6.54 24.42
C MET A 1 -8.04 6.96 23.91
N LYS A 2 -9.08 7.08 24.74
CA LYS A 2 -10.44 7.51 24.32
C LYS A 2 -10.47 8.79 23.46
N GLU A 3 -9.81 9.87 23.89
CA GLU A 3 -9.73 11.13 23.11
C GLU A 3 -8.85 11.03 21.85
N ILE A 4 -7.87 10.12 21.85
CA ILE A 4 -6.90 9.96 20.76
C ILE A 4 -7.45 9.04 19.67
N PHE A 5 -8.35 8.12 20.04
CA PHE A 5 -8.98 7.15 19.15
C PHE A 5 -9.61 7.76 17.89
N PRO A 6 -10.52 8.77 17.96
CA PRO A 6 -11.14 9.33 16.76
C PRO A 6 -10.11 10.00 15.84
N VAL A 7 -9.08 10.62 16.41
CA VAL A 7 -7.98 11.22 15.64
C VAL A 7 -7.18 10.14 14.91
N MET A 8 -6.77 9.07 15.62
CA MET A 8 -6.06 7.95 15.01
C MET A 8 -6.90 7.24 13.96
N PHE A 9 -8.19 7.02 14.22
CA PHE A 9 -9.12 6.45 13.26
C PHE A 9 -9.21 7.33 12.01
N GLY A 10 -9.41 8.64 12.17
CA GLY A 10 -9.46 9.59 11.05
C GLY A 10 -8.16 9.58 10.24
N VAL A 11 -7.00 9.61 10.89
CA VAL A 11 -5.70 9.54 10.24
C VAL A 11 -5.55 8.24 9.44
N LEU A 12 -5.85 7.08 10.04
CA LEU A 12 -5.77 5.79 9.35
C LEU A 12 -6.78 5.70 8.20
N PHE A 13 -8.01 6.19 8.39
CA PHE A 13 -9.00 6.24 7.33
C PHE A 13 -8.52 7.08 6.13
N CYS A 14 -8.00 8.30 6.39
CA CYS A 14 -7.43 9.15 5.34
C CYS A 14 -6.21 8.52 4.66
N SER A 15 -5.43 7.73 5.41
CA SER A 15 -4.25 7.02 4.90
C SER A 15 -4.59 6.00 3.81
N VAL A 16 -5.83 5.48 3.77
CA VAL A 16 -6.29 4.60 2.69
C VAL A 16 -6.29 5.31 1.33
N PHE A 17 -6.69 6.58 1.28
CA PHE A 17 -6.64 7.36 0.03
C PHE A 17 -5.21 7.64 -0.41
N VAL A 18 -4.30 7.88 0.56
CA VAL A 18 -2.86 8.00 0.28
C VAL A 18 -2.32 6.70 -0.31
N TRP A 19 -2.68 5.54 0.24
CA TRP A 19 -2.31 4.24 -0.30
C TRP A 19 -2.76 4.06 -1.75
N PHE A 20 -4.04 4.37 -2.05
CA PHE A 20 -4.54 4.29 -3.41
C PHE A 20 -3.80 5.23 -4.37
N PHE A 21 -3.52 6.46 -3.96
CA PHE A 21 -2.72 7.38 -4.76
C PHE A 21 -1.30 6.83 -5.05
N LEU A 22 -0.64 6.24 -4.06
CA LEU A 22 0.68 5.62 -4.23
C LEU A 22 0.65 4.42 -5.18
N CYS A 23 -0.38 3.56 -5.06
CA CYS A 23 -0.60 2.46 -5.98
C CYS A 23 -0.82 2.95 -7.42
N TYR A 24 -1.66 3.97 -7.62
CA TYR A 24 -1.85 4.58 -8.93
C TYR A 24 -0.53 5.08 -9.53
N ARG A 25 0.26 5.81 -8.73
CA ARG A 25 1.58 6.30 -9.14
C ARG A 25 2.51 5.16 -9.53
N LEU A 26 2.55 4.08 -8.74
CA LEU A 26 3.39 2.92 -9.00
C LEU A 26 2.98 2.22 -10.29
N PHE A 27 1.68 1.94 -10.46
CA PHE A 27 1.15 1.32 -11.66
C PHE A 27 1.43 2.15 -12.90
N LYS A 28 1.33 3.49 -12.81
CA LYS A 28 1.64 4.33 -13.95
C LYS A 28 3.13 4.32 -14.32
N ILE A 29 4.02 4.26 -13.34
CA ILE A 29 5.47 4.09 -13.61
C ILE A 29 5.74 2.73 -14.26
N LEU A 30 5.14 1.66 -13.74
CA LEU A 30 5.27 0.32 -14.30
C LEU A 30 4.74 0.25 -15.73
N GLU A 31 3.55 0.77 -15.99
CA GLU A 31 2.94 0.80 -17.32
C GLU A 31 3.79 1.57 -18.34
N THR A 32 4.39 2.69 -17.93
CA THR A 32 5.13 3.58 -18.86
C THR A 32 6.59 3.20 -19.06
N ARG A 33 7.25 2.64 -18.04
CA ARG A 33 8.70 2.40 -18.05
C ARG A 33 9.07 0.92 -17.99
N HIS A 34 8.20 0.08 -17.44
CA HIS A 34 8.42 -1.37 -17.28
C HIS A 34 7.19 -2.16 -17.77
N PRO A 35 6.71 -1.92 -19.01
CA PRO A 35 5.44 -2.46 -19.47
C PRO A 35 5.40 -3.99 -19.39
N GLU A 36 6.49 -4.68 -19.75
CA GLU A 36 6.58 -6.14 -19.64
C GLU A 36 6.29 -6.64 -18.22
N LYS A 37 6.84 -5.95 -17.20
CA LYS A 37 6.57 -6.28 -15.80
C LYS A 37 5.12 -6.00 -15.44
N TYR A 38 4.58 -4.85 -15.85
CA TYR A 38 3.19 -4.48 -15.62
C TYR A 38 2.21 -5.50 -16.22
N GLU A 39 2.47 -5.97 -17.44
CA GLU A 39 1.69 -7.00 -18.10
C GLU A 39 1.81 -8.36 -17.39
N SER A 40 3.02 -8.76 -16.97
CA SER A 40 3.24 -10.01 -16.24
C SER A 40 2.50 -10.08 -14.90
N MET A 41 2.22 -8.91 -14.28
CA MET A 41 1.42 -8.82 -13.06
C MET A 41 -0.09 -8.84 -13.33
N GLY A 42 -0.50 -8.89 -14.60
CA GLY A 42 -1.89 -8.91 -15.02
C GLY A 42 -2.51 -7.52 -15.17
N LYS A 43 -1.71 -6.46 -15.41
CA LYS A 43 -2.18 -5.07 -15.55
C LYS A 43 -3.02 -4.60 -14.35
N PRO A 44 -2.44 -4.60 -13.14
CA PRO A 44 -3.16 -4.23 -11.92
C PRO A 44 -3.67 -2.78 -12.02
N SER A 45 -4.91 -2.56 -11.61
CA SER A 45 -5.49 -1.21 -11.51
C SER A 45 -6.38 -1.10 -10.28
N LEU A 46 -6.64 0.13 -9.83
CA LEU A 46 -7.42 0.39 -8.62
C LEU A 46 -8.91 0.07 -8.78
N ILE A 47 -9.47 0.31 -9.98
CA ILE A 47 -10.91 0.25 -10.25
C ILE A 47 -11.22 -0.92 -11.19
N MET A 48 -10.51 -1.00 -12.32
CA MET A 48 -10.73 -2.02 -13.34
C MET A 48 -9.76 -3.19 -13.12
N ASN A 49 -10.19 -4.44 -13.28
CA ASN A 49 -9.31 -5.60 -13.07
C ASN A 49 -8.71 -5.70 -11.65
N ASN A 50 -9.47 -5.31 -10.62
CA ASN A 50 -9.13 -5.47 -9.21
C ASN A 50 -9.52 -6.89 -8.73
N SER A 51 -8.83 -7.90 -9.29
CA SER A 51 -9.02 -9.30 -8.89
C SER A 51 -8.12 -9.64 -7.70
N LEU A 52 -8.50 -10.66 -6.92
CA LEU A 52 -7.64 -11.14 -5.82
C LEU A 52 -6.26 -11.56 -6.33
N SER A 53 -6.18 -12.15 -7.53
CA SER A 53 -4.91 -12.59 -8.11
C SER A 53 -3.98 -11.41 -8.48
N THR A 54 -4.50 -10.35 -9.09
CA THR A 54 -3.72 -9.15 -9.46
C THR A 54 -3.28 -8.36 -8.23
N ASN A 55 -4.09 -8.32 -7.18
CA ASN A 55 -3.67 -7.75 -5.89
C ASN A 55 -2.54 -8.57 -5.25
N ILE A 56 -2.63 -9.91 -5.30
CA ILE A 56 -1.59 -10.79 -4.76
C ILE A 56 -0.27 -10.60 -5.53
N THR A 57 -0.30 -10.51 -6.87
CA THR A 57 0.92 -10.29 -7.67
C THR A 57 1.55 -8.93 -7.41
N PHE A 58 0.74 -7.87 -7.27
CA PHE A 58 1.21 -6.54 -6.88
C PHE A 58 1.85 -6.55 -5.47
N MET A 59 1.17 -7.14 -4.48
CA MET A 59 1.71 -7.22 -3.12
C MET A 59 3.00 -8.05 -3.11
N LYS A 60 3.04 -9.18 -3.82
CA LYS A 60 4.26 -9.97 -4.01
C LYS A 60 5.39 -9.14 -4.60
N PHE A 61 5.14 -8.40 -5.68
CA PHE A 61 6.11 -7.51 -6.32
C PHE A 61 6.71 -6.51 -5.32
N LEU A 62 5.84 -5.88 -4.51
CA LEU A 62 6.24 -4.87 -3.53
C LEU A 62 7.08 -5.48 -2.38
N PHE A 63 6.58 -6.55 -1.75
CA PHE A 63 7.22 -7.19 -0.59
C PHE A 63 8.46 -8.00 -0.94
N LYS A 64 8.47 -8.70 -2.08
CA LYS A 64 9.67 -9.39 -2.58
C LYS A 64 10.71 -8.44 -3.14
N ARG A 65 10.38 -7.15 -3.24
CA ARG A 65 11.27 -6.10 -3.74
C ARG A 65 11.74 -6.35 -5.17
N GLU A 66 10.87 -6.92 -5.99
CA GLU A 66 11.15 -7.21 -7.41
C GLU A 66 11.47 -5.93 -8.20
N TRP A 67 11.04 -4.76 -7.71
CA TRP A 67 11.44 -3.44 -8.21
C TRP A 67 12.94 -3.16 -8.20
N ARG A 68 13.76 -3.92 -7.44
CA ARG A 68 15.22 -3.76 -7.42
C ARG A 68 15.88 -4.22 -8.71
N GLU A 69 15.31 -5.23 -9.35
CA GLU A 69 15.85 -5.85 -10.56
C GLU A 69 15.60 -4.98 -11.80
N LEU A 70 14.66 -4.05 -11.71
CA LEU A 70 14.26 -3.16 -12.80
C LEU A 70 15.18 -1.95 -13.00
N GLY A 71 16.15 -1.73 -12.10
CA GLY A 71 17.15 -0.67 -12.26
C GLY A 71 16.60 0.77 -12.29
N ASP A 72 15.34 1.00 -11.91
CA ASP A 72 14.69 2.33 -11.94
C ASP A 72 14.72 2.99 -10.54
N PRO A 73 15.50 4.08 -10.35
CA PRO A 73 15.62 4.74 -9.05
C PRO A 73 14.30 5.37 -8.56
N GLY A 74 13.47 5.86 -9.48
CA GLY A 74 12.18 6.48 -9.15
C GLY A 74 11.18 5.43 -8.67
N LEU A 75 11.12 4.29 -9.36
CA LEU A 75 10.31 3.14 -8.93
C LEU A 75 10.79 2.57 -7.59
N ALA A 76 12.11 2.47 -7.40
CA ALA A 76 12.71 1.98 -6.17
C ALA A 76 12.43 2.92 -4.97
N SER A 77 12.53 4.23 -5.15
CA SER A 77 12.20 5.21 -4.11
C SER A 77 10.73 5.12 -3.72
N LEU A 78 9.82 5.14 -4.70
CA LEU A 78 8.38 5.04 -4.44
C LEU A 78 8.02 3.72 -3.73
N SER A 79 8.56 2.59 -4.20
CA SER A 79 8.28 1.27 -3.61
C SER A 79 8.80 1.15 -2.18
N LYS A 80 9.97 1.73 -1.86
CA LYS A 80 10.49 1.81 -0.49
C LYS A 80 9.56 2.64 0.39
N SER A 81 9.15 3.82 -0.07
CA SER A 81 8.21 4.67 0.68
C SER A 81 6.87 3.98 0.92
N MET A 82 6.36 3.24 -0.07
CA MET A 82 5.15 2.43 0.08
C MET A 82 5.31 1.33 1.14
N LEU A 83 6.44 0.64 1.19
CA LEU A 83 6.72 -0.37 2.22
C LEU A 83 6.80 0.24 3.63
N VAL A 84 7.46 1.39 3.77
CA VAL A 84 7.54 2.12 5.06
C VAL A 84 6.15 2.57 5.49
N PHE A 85 5.39 3.17 4.57
CA PHE A 85 4.01 3.58 4.81
C PHE A 85 3.13 2.41 5.25
N PHE A 86 3.22 1.27 4.55
CA PHE A 86 2.48 0.06 4.89
C PHE A 86 2.84 -0.45 6.29
N ALA A 87 4.13 -0.43 6.67
CA ALA A 87 4.56 -0.83 8.00
C ALA A 87 4.00 0.10 9.10
N ILE A 88 4.08 1.41 8.92
CA ILE A 88 3.53 2.41 9.85
C ILE A 88 2.01 2.23 9.97
N TYR A 89 1.32 2.11 8.84
CA TYR A 89 -0.12 1.87 8.80
C TYR A 89 -0.50 0.59 9.56
N THR A 90 0.24 -0.51 9.34
CA THR A 90 -0.02 -1.80 9.99
C THR A 90 0.13 -1.70 11.51
N VAL A 91 1.19 -1.05 12.00
CA VAL A 91 1.39 -0.83 13.44
C VAL A 91 0.28 0.03 14.03
N GLY A 92 -0.08 1.13 13.37
CA GLY A 92 -1.17 2.01 13.79
C GLY A 92 -2.52 1.30 13.81
N PHE A 93 -2.81 0.51 12.76
CA PHE A 93 -4.02 -0.29 12.65
C PHE A 93 -4.12 -1.31 13.78
N PHE A 94 -3.07 -2.09 14.06
CA PHE A 94 -3.12 -3.06 15.17
C PHE A 94 -3.23 -2.38 16.52
N THR A 95 -2.58 -1.24 16.73
CA THR A 95 -2.71 -0.45 17.96
C THR A 95 -4.17 -0.03 18.16
N LEU A 96 -4.83 0.47 17.11
CA LEU A 96 -6.24 0.85 17.15
C LEU A 96 -7.14 -0.38 17.35
N PHE A 97 -6.89 -1.46 16.59
CA PHE A 97 -7.65 -2.69 16.61
C PHE A 97 -7.67 -3.34 18.00
N PHE A 98 -6.52 -3.42 18.68
CA PHE A 98 -6.44 -3.96 20.04
C PHE A 98 -6.93 -2.99 21.12
N SER A 99 -6.98 -1.68 20.85
CA SER A 99 -7.50 -0.71 21.83
C SER A 99 -8.99 -0.88 22.11
N VAL A 100 -9.77 -1.37 21.15
CA VAL A 100 -11.21 -1.62 21.27
C VAL A 100 -11.52 -2.78 22.23
N PRO A 101 -11.05 -4.03 22.01
CA PRO A 101 -11.35 -5.15 22.90
C PRO A 101 -10.73 -5.01 24.29
N LEU A 102 -9.64 -4.23 24.44
CA LEU A 102 -9.02 -3.94 25.73
C LEU A 102 -9.70 -2.80 26.52
N GLY A 103 -10.75 -2.18 25.96
CA GLY A 103 -11.51 -1.10 26.62
C GLY A 103 -10.79 0.26 26.69
N TYR A 104 -9.68 0.41 25.95
CA TYR A 104 -8.94 1.67 25.83
C TYR A 104 -9.60 2.67 24.88
N ALA A 105 -10.44 2.17 23.98
CA ALA A 105 -11.29 2.92 23.06
C ALA A 105 -12.77 2.64 23.32
N PRO A 106 -13.66 3.62 23.05
CA PRO A 106 -15.11 3.41 23.09
C PRO A 106 -15.59 2.41 22.05
#